data_AF-A0AAD5PJ68-F1
#
_entry.id   AF-A0AAD5PJ68-F1
#
_cell.length_a   1.000
_cell.length_b   1.000
_cell.length_c   1.000
_cell.angle_alpha   90.00
_cell.angle_beta   90.00
_cell.angle_gamma   90.00
#
_symmetry.space_group_name_H-M   'P 1'
#
loop_
_entity.id
_entity.type
_entity.pdbx_description
1 polymer ?
#
loop_
_entity_poly.entity_id
_entity_poly.type
_entity_poly.pdbx_seq_one_letter_code
_entity_poly.pdbx_strand_id
1 'polypeptide(L)'
;MSAAQSRKEAAIASLSTSIPQIFNDAQKPNANHRKHAIAMRKIQELCALNSPIVAGKPHDIDPEGESTFNQAVIKNINKILQIRKGEPHADRITRFISTFLQYTQQIGSSFSLSLSLFFIIIKS
;
A
#
# COMPACT_ATOMS: atom_id res chain seq x y z
N MET A 1 17.60 4.80 21.05
CA MET A 1 16.78 4.50 19.85
C MET A 1 16.42 5.82 19.18
N SER A 2 16.59 5.93 17.85
CA SER A 2 16.22 7.14 17.09
C SER A 2 14.71 7.30 17.04
N ALA A 3 14.20 8.54 17.09
CA ALA A 3 12.77 8.84 16.95
C ALA A 3 12.16 8.39 15.60
N ALA A 4 13.00 8.11 14.60
CA ALA A 4 12.57 7.53 13.32
C ALA A 4 12.26 6.02 13.45
N GLN A 5 13.11 5.26 14.15
CA GLN A 5 12.90 3.82 14.39
C GLN A 5 11.59 3.56 15.13
N SER A 6 11.32 4.30 16.20
CA SER A 6 10.09 4.14 16.99
C SER A 6 8.83 4.41 16.17
N ARG A 7 8.86 5.39 15.26
CA ARG A 7 7.75 5.67 14.33
C ARG A 7 7.52 4.54 13.33
N LYS A 8 8.60 3.95 12.83
CA LYS A 8 8.56 2.80 11.93
C LYS A 8 8.00 1.56 12.63
N GLU A 9 8.46 1.24 13.83
CA GLU A 9 7.94 0.13 14.64
C GLU A 9 6.43 0.28 14.92
N ALA A 10 5.98 1.49 15.27
CA ALA A 10 4.57 1.78 15.44
C ALA A 10 3.77 1.64 14.13
N ALA A 11 4.34 2.09 13.01
CA ALA A 11 3.72 1.92 11.69
C ALA A 11 3.55 0.43 11.35
N ILE A 12 4.60 -0.37 11.53
CA ILE A 12 4.58 -1.82 11.28
C ILE A 12 3.54 -2.52 12.16
N ALA A 13 3.50 -2.19 13.47
CA ALA A 13 2.53 -2.77 14.40
C ALA A 13 1.07 -2.45 14.02
N SER A 14 0.83 -1.24 13.48
CA SER A 14 -0.52 -0.80 13.08
C SER A 14 -0.98 -1.31 11.70
N LEU A 15 -0.09 -1.90 10.88
CA LEU A 15 -0.44 -2.41 9.54
C LEU A 15 -1.65 -3.35 9.54
N SER A 16 -1.75 -4.19 10.57
CA SER A 16 -2.84 -5.15 10.74
C SER A 16 -4.23 -4.50 10.85
N THR A 17 -4.30 -3.22 11.22
CA THR A 17 -5.55 -2.47 11.38
C THR A 17 -5.69 -1.39 10.31
N SER A 18 -4.63 -0.63 10.04
CA SER A 18 -4.65 0.50 9.11
C SER A 18 -4.89 0.06 7.66
N ILE A 19 -4.28 -1.04 7.21
CA ILE A 19 -4.46 -1.53 5.84
C ILE A 19 -5.90 -2.01 5.61
N PRO A 20 -6.47 -2.92 6.42
CA PRO A 20 -7.88 -3.30 6.26
C PRO A 20 -8.84 -2.13 6.31
N GLN A 21 -8.60 -1.13 7.17
CA GLN A 21 -9.45 0.06 7.25
C GLN A 21 -9.43 0.87 5.95
N ILE A 22 -8.24 1.11 5.36
CA ILE A 22 -8.11 1.78 4.07
C ILE A 22 -8.86 1.01 2.96
N PHE A 23 -8.72 -0.31 2.93
CA PHE A 23 -9.43 -1.15 1.96
C PHE A 23 -10.95 -1.14 2.18
N ASN A 24 -11.43 -1.12 3.43
CA ASN A 24 -12.86 -1.03 3.72
C ASN A 24 -13.44 0.31 3.28
N ASP A 25 -12.73 1.41 3.52
CA ASP A 25 -13.14 2.73 3.07
C ASP A 25 -13.11 2.85 1.54
N ALA A 26 -12.10 2.27 0.89
CA ALA A 26 -11.96 2.25 -0.56
C ALA A 26 -13.07 1.44 -1.27
N GLN A 27 -13.76 0.53 -0.58
CA GLN A 27 -14.88 -0.26 -1.13
C GLN A 27 -16.21 0.49 -1.17
N LYS A 28 -16.31 1.65 -0.51
CA LYS A 28 -17.53 2.46 -0.44
C LYS A 28 -17.82 3.10 -1.81
N PRO A 29 -19.11 3.26 -2.19
CA PRO A 29 -19.48 3.83 -3.50
C PRO A 29 -18.89 5.21 -3.80
N ASN A 30 -18.71 6.05 -2.78
CA ASN A 30 -18.20 7.43 -2.90
C ASN A 30 -16.77 7.58 -2.34
N ALA A 31 -15.97 6.52 -2.39
CA ALA A 31 -14.62 6.53 -1.84
C ALA A 31 -13.70 7.51 -2.58
N ASN A 32 -12.93 8.31 -1.83
CA ASN A 32 -11.89 9.14 -2.42
C ASN A 32 -10.60 8.31 -2.56
N HIS A 33 -10.49 7.57 -3.66
CA HIS A 33 -9.35 6.69 -3.92
C HIS A 33 -8.00 7.41 -3.86
N ARG A 34 -7.92 8.67 -4.28
CA ARG A 34 -6.69 9.47 -4.22
C ARG A 34 -6.26 9.73 -2.77
N LYS A 35 -7.19 10.13 -1.90
CA LYS A 35 -6.93 10.32 -0.47
C LYS A 35 -6.42 9.02 0.17
N HIS A 36 -7.07 7.90 -0.13
CA HIS A 36 -6.67 6.59 0.40
C HIS A 36 -5.31 6.14 -0.16
N ALA A 37 -5.01 6.42 -1.43
CA ALA A 37 -3.73 6.09 -2.05
C ALA A 37 -2.58 6.88 -1.40
N ILE A 38 -2.77 8.17 -1.16
CA ILE A 38 -1.80 9.02 -0.45
C ILE A 38 -1.59 8.49 0.98
N ALA A 39 -2.66 8.15 1.70
CA ALA A 39 -2.57 7.60 3.06
C ALA A 39 -1.80 6.27 3.08
N MET A 40 -2.13 5.36 2.18
CA MET A 40 -1.45 4.07 2.04
C MET A 40 0.03 4.25 1.70
N ARG A 41 0.35 5.23 0.85
CA ARG A 41 1.73 5.55 0.48
C ARG A 41 2.55 6.06 1.67
N LYS A 42 1.97 6.92 2.51
CA LYS A 42 2.65 7.39 3.74
C LYS A 42 2.98 6.23 4.69
N ILE A 43 2.07 5.26 4.82
CA ILE A 43 2.30 4.06 5.63
C ILE A 43 3.42 3.21 5.02
N GLN A 44 3.39 3.00 3.69
CA GLN A 44 4.45 2.30 2.98
C GLN A 44 5.81 2.94 3.24
N GLU A 45 5.94 4.26 3.09
CA GLU A 45 7.20 4.98 3.30
C GLU A 45 7.70 4.86 4.74
N LEU A 46 6.80 4.93 5.74
CA LEU A 46 7.17 4.74 7.14
C LEU A 46 7.68 3.33 7.45
N CYS A 47 7.19 2.31 6.74
CA CYS A 47 7.61 0.93 6.93
C CYS A 47 8.88 0.61 6.13
N ALA A 48 8.92 1.02 4.88
CA ALA A 48 9.92 0.62 3.89
C ALA A 48 11.16 1.51 3.85
N LEU A 49 11.19 2.66 4.54
CA LEU A 49 12.36 3.54 4.54
C LEU A 49 12.96 3.65 5.95
N ASN A 50 14.29 3.55 6.03
CA ASN A 50 15.03 3.81 7.27
C ASN A 50 15.26 5.32 7.49
N SER A 51 15.25 6.09 6.40
CA SER A 51 15.42 7.55 6.41
C SER A 51 14.38 8.23 5.50
N PRO A 52 13.94 9.46 5.80
CA PRO A 52 13.09 10.23 4.91
C PRO A 52 13.70 10.36 3.50
N ILE A 53 12.84 10.43 2.48
CA ILE A 53 13.27 10.68 1.10
C ILE A 53 13.93 12.06 1.02
N VAL A 54 15.16 12.09 0.51
CA VAL A 54 15.90 13.33 0.24
C VAL A 54 16.19 13.40 -1.26
N ALA A 55 15.78 14.49 -1.90
CA ALA A 55 16.00 14.69 -3.34
C ALA A 55 17.50 14.61 -3.69
N GLY A 56 17.83 13.83 -4.72
CA GLY A 56 19.21 13.63 -5.16
C GLY A 56 20.04 12.66 -4.33
N LYS A 57 19.46 11.99 -3.31
CA LYS A 57 20.13 10.92 -2.55
C LYS A 57 19.47 9.57 -2.81
N PRO A 58 20.25 8.48 -2.82
CA PRO A 58 19.68 7.13 -2.86
C PRO A 58 18.79 6.89 -1.64
N HIS A 59 17.66 6.22 -1.86
CA HIS A 59 16.74 5.88 -0.78
C HIS A 59 17.31 4.74 0.06
N ASP A 60 17.30 4.91 1.38
CA ASP A 60 17.62 3.86 2.33
C ASP A 60 16.36 3.01 2.57
N ILE A 61 16.23 1.96 1.75
CA ILE A 61 15.09 1.04 1.76
C ILE A 61 15.37 -0.09 2.76
N ASP A 62 14.39 -0.38 3.62
CA ASP A 62 14.35 -1.59 4.42
C ASP A 62 13.51 -2.67 3.72
N PRO A 63 14.15 -3.74 3.22
CA PRO A 63 13.46 -4.84 2.56
C PRO A 63 12.47 -5.58 3.46
N GLU A 64 12.72 -5.65 4.77
CA GLU A 64 11.85 -6.37 5.72
C GLU A 64 10.57 -5.58 5.99
N GLY A 65 10.69 -4.28 6.26
CA GLY A 65 9.57 -3.37 6.38
C GLY A 65 8.73 -3.27 5.10
N GLU A 66 9.38 -3.25 3.93
CA GLU A 66 8.68 -3.32 2.64
C GLU A 66 7.93 -4.65 2.51
N SER A 67 8.59 -5.79 2.72
CA SER A 67 7.97 -7.12 2.64
C SER A 67 6.76 -7.25 3.57
N THR A 68 6.85 -6.73 4.80
CA THR A 68 5.76 -6.78 5.78
C THR A 68 4.54 -5.98 5.31
N PHE A 69 4.76 -4.77 4.78
CA PHE A 69 3.70 -3.98 4.16
C PHE A 69 3.08 -4.71 2.96
N ASN A 70 3.93 -5.28 2.08
CA ASN A 70 3.50 -5.98 0.87
C ASN A 70 2.60 -7.17 1.22
N GLN A 71 2.98 -7.96 2.21
CA GLN A 71 2.19 -9.10 2.69
C GLN A 71 0.82 -8.66 3.23
N ALA A 72 0.77 -7.57 4.01
CA ALA A 72 -0.47 -7.04 4.54
C ALA A 72 -1.43 -6.58 3.42
N VAL A 73 -0.90 -5.91 2.40
CA VAL A 73 -1.68 -5.47 1.22
C VAL A 73 -2.18 -6.66 0.42
N ILE A 74 -1.30 -7.60 0.05
CA ILE A 74 -1.66 -8.78 -0.75
C ILE A 74 -2.72 -9.63 -0.03
N LYS A 75 -2.57 -9.83 1.28
CA LYS A 75 -3.55 -10.56 2.09
C LYS A 75 -4.94 -9.93 2.02
N ASN A 76 -5.04 -8.61 2.08
CA ASN A 76 -6.32 -7.90 1.99
C ASN A 76 -6.92 -7.95 0.58
N ILE A 77 -6.08 -7.80 -0.46
CA ILE A 77 -6.52 -7.93 -1.86
C ILE A 77 -7.09 -9.32 -2.11
N ASN A 78 -6.35 -10.38 -1.77
CA ASN A 78 -6.80 -11.76 -1.95
C ASN A 78 -8.11 -12.01 -1.20
N LYS A 79 -8.22 -11.53 0.05
CA LYS A 79 -9.45 -11.65 0.82
C LYS A 79 -10.65 -11.01 0.13
N ILE A 80 -10.50 -9.80 -0.42
CA ILE A 80 -11.62 -9.09 -1.05
C ILE A 80 -11.96 -9.71 -2.41
N LEU A 81 -10.96 -10.01 -3.24
CA LEU A 81 -11.17 -10.58 -4.57
C LEU A 81 -11.74 -12.00 -4.52
N GLN A 82 -11.33 -12.83 -3.55
CA GLN A 82 -11.88 -14.19 -3.40
C GLN A 82 -13.32 -14.20 -2.88
N ILE A 83 -13.66 -13.29 -1.95
CA ILE A 83 -14.98 -13.27 -1.31
C ILE A 83 -16.05 -12.61 -2.20
N ARG A 84 -15.65 -11.73 -3.12
CA ARG A 84 -16.55 -10.79 -3.83
C ARG A 84 -16.40 -10.82 -5.35
N LYS A 85 -16.10 -11.98 -5.96
CA LYS A 85 -16.05 -12.10 -7.43
C LYS A 85 -17.40 -11.70 -8.05
N GLY A 86 -17.37 -10.74 -9.00
CA GLY A 86 -18.56 -10.25 -9.70
C GLY A 86 -19.33 -9.12 -9.00
N GLU A 87 -18.91 -8.69 -7.81
CA GLU A 87 -19.55 -7.61 -7.05
C GLU A 87 -18.92 -6.23 -7.34
N PRO A 88 -19.68 -5.12 -7.25
CA PRO A 88 -19.16 -3.76 -7.41
C PRO A 88 -17.98 -3.42 -6.49
N HIS A 89 -17.84 -4.14 -5.37
CA HIS A 89 -16.74 -3.97 -4.42
C HIS A 89 -15.38 -4.37 -5.00
N ALA A 90 -15.31 -5.44 -5.81
CA ALA A 90 -14.06 -5.88 -6.43
C ALA A 90 -13.57 -4.89 -7.50
N ASP A 91 -14.48 -4.34 -8.30
CA ASP A 91 -14.17 -3.31 -9.28
C ASP A 91 -13.63 -2.03 -8.60
N ARG A 92 -14.28 -1.57 -7.53
CA ARG A 92 -13.81 -0.41 -6.74
C ARG A 92 -12.41 -0.61 -6.17
N ILE A 93 -12.08 -1.81 -5.67
CA ILE A 93 -10.73 -2.10 -5.20
C ILE A 93 -9.71 -2.13 -6.33
N THR A 94 -10.07 -2.67 -7.49
CA THR A 94 -9.20 -2.66 -8.68
C THR A 94 -8.88 -1.23 -9.12
N ARG A 95 -9.88 -0.33 -9.11
CA ARG A 95 -9.70 1.10 -9.37
C ARG A 95 -8.84 1.79 -8.31
N PHE A 96 -9.06 1.46 -7.04
CA PHE A 96 -8.24 1.96 -5.94
C PHE A 96 -6.76 1.60 -6.11
N ILE A 97 -6.47 0.32 -6.39
CA ILE A 97 -5.11 -0.17 -6.64
C ILE A 97 -4.49 0.57 -7.82
N SER A 98 -5.23 0.69 -8.93
CA SER A 98 -4.77 1.41 -10.12
C SER A 98 -4.41 2.87 -9.81
N THR A 99 -5.21 3.52 -8.98
CA THR A 99 -4.97 4.90 -8.51
C THR A 99 -3.70 4.98 -7.64
N PHE A 100 -3.51 4.01 -6.76
CA PHE A 100 -2.32 3.94 -5.92
C PHE A 100 -1.05 3.72 -6.74
N LEU A 101 -1.07 2.78 -7.70
CA LEU A 101 0.06 2.51 -8.58
C LEU A 101 0.43 3.76 -9.40
N GLN A 102 -0.55 4.44 -10.00
CA GLN A 102 -0.31 5.70 -10.71
C GLN A 102 0.32 6.77 -9.80
N TYR A 103 -0.18 6.91 -8.58
CA TYR A 103 0.39 7.85 -7.60
C TYR A 103 1.85 7.50 -7.26
N THR A 104 2.17 6.22 -7.08
CA THR A 104 3.53 5.77 -6.77
C THR A 104 4.51 5.98 -7.93
N GLN A 105 4.05 5.80 -9.17
CA GLN A 105 4.84 6.02 -10.38
C GLN A 105 5.14 7.50 -10.59
N GLN A 106 4.18 8.39 -10.33
CA GLN A 106 4.39 9.85 -10.39
C GLN A 106 5.46 10.33 -9.42
N ILE A 107 5.64 9.65 -8.29
CA ILE A 107 6.65 9.99 -7.28
C ILE A 107 8.05 9.43 -7.67
N GLY A 108 8.16 8.70 -8.78
CA GLY A 108 9.45 8.20 -9.29
C GLY A 108 10.08 7.12 -8.41
N SER A 109 9.27 6.43 -7.59
CA SER A 109 9.79 5.42 -6.67
C SER A 109 9.62 4.02 -7.23
N SER A 110 10.75 3.39 -7.56
CA SER A 110 10.81 2.00 -7.99
C SER A 110 10.60 1.06 -6.80
N PHE A 111 9.34 0.79 -6.43
CA PHE A 111 8.99 -0.19 -5.41
C PHE A 111 8.53 -1.51 -6.06
N SER A 112 8.99 -2.63 -5.51
CA SER A 112 8.72 -3.99 -6.02
C SER A 112 7.22 -4.34 -6.04
N LEU A 113 6.45 -3.64 -5.19
CA LEU A 113 5.00 -3.77 -5.08
C LEU A 113 4.26 -3.52 -6.42
N SER A 114 4.79 -2.64 -7.29
CA SER A 114 4.13 -2.29 -8.54
C SER A 114 4.05 -3.46 -9.52
N LEU A 115 5.05 -4.34 -9.58
CA LEU A 115 5.00 -5.53 -10.44
C LEU A 115 4.12 -6.62 -9.83
N SER A 116 4.24 -6.84 -8.52
CA SER A 116 3.52 -7.93 -7.84
C SER A 116 2.00 -7.74 -7.87
N LEU A 117 1.48 -6.51 -7.70
CA LEU A 117 0.05 -6.25 -7.84
C LEU A 117 -0.44 -6.38 -9.27
N PHE A 118 0.37 -6.01 -10.26
CA PHE A 118 0.02 -6.14 -11.67
C PHE A 118 -0.21 -7.61 -12.04
N PHE A 119 0.66 -8.52 -11.57
CA PHE A 119 0.47 -9.95 -11.76
C PHE A 119 -0.76 -10.51 -11.02
N ILE A 120 -1.08 -10.05 -9.81
CA ILE A 120 -2.27 -10.52 -9.07
C ILE A 120 -3.58 -10.12 -9.77
N ILE A 121 -3.65 -8.90 -10.32
CA ILE A 121 -4.83 -8.42 -11.05
C ILE A 121 -5.00 -9.16 -12.37
N ILE A 122 -3.92 -9.42 -13.13
CA ILE A 122 -4.00 -10.12 -14.42
C ILE A 122 -4.36 -11.61 -14.28
N LYS A 123 -4.07 -12.22 -13.13
CA LYS A 123 -4.32 -13.66 -12.90
C LYS A 123 -5.67 -13.99 -12.24
N SER A 124 -6.49 -13.00 -11.89
CA SER A 124 -7.79 -13.17 -11.19
C SER A 124 -8.98 -13.12 -12.12
#